data_AF-A0A485AH10-F1
#
_entry.id   AF-A0A485AH10-F1
#
_cell.length_a   1.000
_cell.length_b   1.000
_cell.length_c   1.000
_cell.angle_alpha   90.00
_cell.angle_beta   90.00
_cell.angle_gamma   90.00
#
_symmetry.space_group_name_H-M   'P 1'
#
loop_
_entity.id
_entity.type
_entity.pdbx_description
1 polymer ?
#
loop_
_entity_poly.entity_id
_entity_poly.type
_entity_poly.pdbx_seq_one_letter_code
_entity_poly.pdbx_strand_id
1 'polypeptide(L)'
;MLLVDADMRDAQPQVFLPRRKDHEYSLDHYQQQFYLRSNREGKNFGLYRSDSWDEQAWQTLIAPRESVMLEEFHSVPRLAGG
;
A
#
# COMPACT_ATOMS: atom_id res chain seq x y z
N MET A 1 -8.85 -0.26 5.93
CA MET A 1 -8.14 -1.42 6.48
C MET A 1 -7.77 -1.12 7.92
N LEU A 2 -7.75 -2.13 8.79
CA LEU A 2 -7.21 -2.00 10.14
C LEU A 2 -5.82 -2.66 10.19
N LEU A 3 -4.86 -2.02 10.84
CA LEU A 3 -3.54 -2.58 11.12
C LEU A 3 -3.40 -2.87 12.60
N VAL A 4 -2.68 -3.94 12.91
CA VAL A 4 -2.28 -4.30 14.27
C VAL A 4 -0.76 -4.36 14.27
N ASP A 5 -0.15 -3.72 15.26
CA ASP A 5 1.29 -3.82 15.46
C ASP A 5 1.63 -5.22 15.97
N ALA A 6 2.39 -5.99 15.19
CA ALA A 6 2.74 -7.37 15.50
C ALA A 6 3.79 -7.50 16.62
N ASP A 7 4.54 -6.43 16.92
CA ASP A 7 5.55 -6.42 17.97
C ASP A 7 4.95 -6.12 19.36
N MET A 8 3.67 -5.73 19.41
CA MET A 8 2.94 -5.40 20.63
C MET A 8 1.80 -6.38 20.90
N ARG A 9 1.91 -7.16 21.99
CA ARG A 9 0.90 -8.18 22.37
C ARG A 9 -0.54 -7.66 22.44
N ASP A 10 -0.72 -6.47 22.98
CA ASP A 10 -2.04 -5.88 23.25
C ASP A 10 -2.38 -4.74 22.27
N ALA A 11 -1.72 -4.73 21.10
CA ALA A 11 -1.94 -3.73 20.07
C ALA A 11 -3.42 -3.65 19.68
N GLN A 12 -3.98 -2.44 19.77
CA GLN A 12 -5.32 -2.19 19.31
C GLN A 12 -5.31 -1.98 17.79
N PRO A 13 -6.32 -2.49 17.06
CA PRO A 13 -6.44 -2.21 15.64
C PRO A 13 -6.55 -0.72 15.34
N GLN A 14 -5.77 -0.23 14.40
CA GLN A 14 -5.76 1.17 13.99
C GLN A 14 -6.18 1.32 12.53
N VAL A 15 -6.93 2.38 12.22
CA VAL A 15 -7.36 2.66 10.85
C VAL A 15 -6.18 3.20 10.06
N PHE A 16 -5.77 2.47 9.02
CA PHE A 16 -4.73 2.94 8.11
C PHE A 16 -5.23 4.11 7.25
N LEU A 17 -6.33 3.90 6.53
CA LEU A 17 -7.00 4.92 5.74
C LEU A 17 -8.52 4.77 5.88
N PRO A 18 -9.25 5.85 6.24
CA PRO A 18 -10.71 5.85 6.28
C PRO A 18 -11.31 5.44 4.93
N ARG A 19 -12.40 4.68 4.97
CA ARG A 19 -13.08 4.24 3.75
C ARG A 19 -13.70 5.43 3.03
N ARG A 20 -13.51 5.49 1.71
CA ARG A 20 -14.23 6.40 0.82
C ARG A 20 -14.92 5.58 -0.26
N LYS A 21 -16.06 6.09 -0.74
CA LYS A 21 -16.79 5.45 -1.84
C LYS A 21 -15.90 5.37 -3.08
N ASP A 22 -15.96 4.23 -3.77
CA ASP A 22 -15.22 3.94 -5.02
C ASP A 22 -13.68 3.99 -4.90
N HIS A 23 -13.14 4.08 -3.68
CA HIS A 23 -11.69 4.04 -3.42
C HIS A 23 -11.25 2.65 -2.97
N GLU A 24 -10.48 1.99 -3.83
CA GLU A 24 -9.93 0.67 -3.59
C GLU A 24 -8.42 0.75 -3.38
N TYR A 25 -7.94 -0.03 -2.41
CA TYR A 25 -6.51 -0.25 -2.21
C TYR A 25 -6.22 -1.61 -1.58
N SER A 26 -5.05 -2.17 -1.92
CA SER A 26 -4.38 -3.22 -1.16
C SER A 26 -3.06 -2.69 -0.61
N LEU A 27 -2.57 -3.31 0.46
CA LEU A 27 -1.43 -2.84 1.25
C LEU A 27 -0.47 -4.01 1.52
N ASP A 28 0.81 -3.72 1.47
CA ASP A 28 1.89 -4.57 1.97
C ASP A 28 2.88 -3.72 2.79
N HIS A 29 3.68 -4.35 3.65
CA HIS A 29 4.66 -3.68 4.50
C HIS A 29 6.01 -4.39 4.43
N TYR A 30 7.04 -3.66 3.96
CA TYR A 30 8.39 -4.19 3.80
C TYR A 30 9.44 -3.12 4.07
N GLN A 31 10.46 -3.45 4.87
CA GLN A 31 11.56 -2.53 5.27
C GLN A 31 11.08 -1.15 5.76
N GLN A 32 10.14 -1.12 6.71
CA GLN A 32 9.57 0.13 7.27
C GLN A 32 8.89 1.02 6.21
N GLN A 33 8.40 0.42 5.13
CA GLN A 33 7.66 1.12 4.08
C GLN A 33 6.36 0.37 3.82
N PHE A 34 5.29 1.14 3.66
CA PHE A 34 4.03 0.68 3.09
C PHE A 34 4.12 0.73 1.57
N TYR A 35 3.67 -0.33 0.92
CA TYR A 35 3.46 -0.40 -0.52
C TYR A 35 1.98 -0.55 -0.77
N LEU A 36 1.44 0.23 -1.71
CA LEU A 36 0.02 0.27 -1.97
C LEU A 36 -0.26 0.15 -3.44
N ARG A 37 -1.17 -0.74 -3.79
CA ARG A 37 -1.88 -0.69 -5.07
C ARG A 37 -3.19 0.03 -4.83
N SER A 38 -3.42 1.18 -5.48
CA SER A 38 -4.63 1.98 -5.24
C SER A 38 -5.18 2.61 -6.51
N ASN A 39 -6.51 2.74 -6.59
CA ASN A 39 -7.19 3.44 -7.68
C ASN A 39 -7.34 4.97 -7.44
N ARG A 40 -6.63 5.54 -6.46
CA ARG A 40 -6.71 6.96 -6.04
C ARG A 40 -6.69 7.94 -7.22
N GLU A 41 -5.82 7.71 -8.20
CA GLU A 41 -5.59 8.60 -9.34
C GLU A 41 -6.07 8.01 -10.67
N GLY A 42 -6.64 6.80 -10.68
CA GLY A 42 -7.10 6.16 -11.90
C GLY A 42 -7.64 4.74 -11.69
N LYS A 43 -8.65 4.36 -12.48
CA LYS A 43 -9.37 3.08 -12.36
C LYS A 43 -8.50 1.83 -12.57
N ASN A 44 -7.37 1.98 -13.27
CA ASN A 44 -6.46 0.89 -13.58
C ASN A 44 -5.33 0.71 -12.55
N PHE A 45 -5.43 1.41 -11.42
CA PHE A 45 -4.54 1.33 -10.26
C PHE A 45 -3.10 1.80 -10.51
N GLY A 46 -2.55 2.51 -9.53
CA GLY A 46 -1.12 2.82 -9.43
C GLY A 46 -0.47 2.05 -8.29
N LEU A 47 0.86 2.00 -8.29
CA LEU A 47 1.67 1.54 -7.17
C LEU A 47 2.29 2.74 -6.46
N TYR A 48 2.11 2.80 -5.15
CA TYR A 48 2.58 3.87 -4.27
C TYR A 48 3.44 3.31 -3.14
N ARG A 49 4.28 4.17 -2.56
CA ARG A 49 5.07 3.89 -1.36
C ARG A 49 4.93 5.02 -0.35
N SER A 50 4.91 4.68 0.94
CA SER A 50 4.91 5.65 2.04
C SER A 50 5.62 5.09 3.26
N ASP A 51 6.25 5.94 4.05
CA ASP A 51 6.75 5.61 5.40
C ASP A 51 5.72 5.90 6.51
N SER A 52 4.59 6.49 6.13
CA SER A 52 3.52 6.89 7.05
C SER A 52 2.14 6.52 6.50
N TRP A 53 1.11 6.67 7.34
CA TRP A 53 -0.28 6.43 6.95
C TRP A 53 -0.93 7.63 6.27
N ASP A 54 -0.24 8.78 6.22
CA ASP A 54 -0.76 9.96 5.55
C ASP A 54 -0.81 9.72 4.04
N GLU A 55 -2.02 9.75 3.48
CA GLU A 55 -2.23 9.58 2.04
C GLU A 55 -1.53 10.66 1.22
N GLN A 56 -1.36 11.87 1.77
CA GLN A 56 -0.65 12.95 1.08
C GLN A 56 0.85 12.67 0.96
N ALA A 57 1.40 11.81 1.82
CA ALA A 57 2.81 11.42 1.79
C ALA A 57 3.11 10.31 0.77
N TRP A 58 2.08 9.69 0.17
CA TRP A 58 2.26 8.59 -0.77
C TRP A 58 3.01 9.04 -2.03
N GLN A 59 4.18 8.43 -2.25
CA GLN A 59 5.01 8.63 -3.42
C GLN A 59 4.60 7.63 -4.51
N THR A 60 4.36 8.13 -5.72
CA THR A 60 4.05 7.28 -6.88
C THR A 60 5.29 6.54 -7.35
N LEU A 61 5.24 5.21 -7.37
CA LEU A 61 6.26 4.35 -8.00
C LEU A 61 5.86 3.98 -9.43
N ILE A 62 4.59 3.64 -9.64
CA ILE A 62 3.99 3.36 -10.94
C ILE A 62 2.67 4.12 -11.01
N ALA A 63 2.60 5.13 -11.86
CA ALA A 63 1.33 5.85 -12.10
C ALA A 63 0.31 4.93 -12.80
N PRO A 64 -0.99 5.07 -12.52
CA PRO A 64 -2.03 4.39 -13.29
C PRO A 64 -1.95 4.76 -14.77
N ARG A 65 -2.29 3.81 -15.65
CA ARG A 65 -2.28 4.00 -17.11
C ARG A 65 -3.61 3.59 -17.71
N GLU A 66 -4.12 4.34 -18.68
CA GLU A 66 -5.43 4.07 -19.28
C GLU A 66 -5.52 2.70 -19.99
N SER A 67 -4.41 2.22 -20.55
CA SER A 67 -4.35 0.98 -21.33
C SER A 67 -3.74 -0.22 -20.60
N VAL A 68 -3.30 -0.04 -19.34
CA VAL A 68 -2.65 -1.11 -18.56
C VAL A 68 -3.24 -1.16 -17.17
N MET A 69 -3.85 -2.30 -16.83
CA MET A 69 -4.35 -2.61 -15.50
C MET A 69 -3.23 -3.22 -14.65
N LEU A 70 -2.97 -2.62 -13.49
CA LEU A 70 -2.14 -3.24 -12.45
C LEU A 70 -3.06 -4.16 -11.64
N GLU A 71 -2.90 -5.47 -11.74
CA GLU A 71 -3.76 -6.46 -11.06
C GLU A 71 -3.32 -6.71 -9.61
N GLU A 72 -2.03 -6.99 -9.38
CA GLU A 72 -1.51 -7.37 -8.06
C GLU A 72 -0.03 -6.96 -7.92
N PHE A 73 0.48 -6.95 -6.69
CA PHE A 73 1.90 -6.82 -6.37
C PHE A 73 2.21 -7.60 -5.08
N HIS A 74 3.47 -8.00 -4.90
CA HIS A 74 3.98 -8.65 -3.69
C HIS A 74 5.36 -8.10 -3.36
N SER A 75 5.58 -7.68 -2.11
CA SER A 75 6.92 -7.34 -1.64
C SER A 75 7.67 -8.62 -1.29
N VAL A 76 8.83 -8.83 -1.91
CA VAL A 76 9.65 -10.02 -1.66
C VAL A 76 10.97 -9.61 -1.00
N PRO A 77 11.46 -10.36 0.01
CA PRO A 77 12.81 -10.20 0.49
C PRO A 77 13.78 -10.44 -0.66
N ARG A 78 14.79 -9.57 -0.81
CA ARG A 78 15.91 -9.88 -1.71
C ARG A 78 16.62 -11.10 -1.14
N LEU A 79 16.53 -12.24 -1.84
CA LEU A 79 17.39 -13.38 -1.53
C LEU A 79 18.83 -12.91 -1.74
N ALA A 80 19.62 -12.91 -0.66
CA ALA A 80 21.06 -12.73 -0.78
C ALA A 80 21.57 -13.92 -1.60
N GLY A 81 21.96 -13.68 -2.84
CA GLY A 81 22.70 -14.65 -3.63
C GLY A 81 24.01 -14.94 -2.90
N GLY A 82 24.22 -16.21 -2.55
CA GLY A 82 25.54 -16.72 -2.15
C GLY A 82 26.44 -16.96 -3.36
#